data_AF-C7Q3L3-F1
#
_entry.id   AF-C7Q3L3-F1
#
_cell.length_a   1.000
_cell.length_b   1.000
_cell.length_c   1.000
_cell.angle_alpha   90.00
_cell.angle_beta   90.00
_cell.angle_gamma   90.00
#
_symmetry.space_group_name_H-M   'P 1'
#
loop_
_entity.id
_entity.type
_entity.pdbx_description
1 polymer ?
#
loop_
_entity_poly.entity_id
_entity_poly.type
_entity_poly.pdbx_seq_one_letter_code
_entity_poly.pdbx_strand_id
1 'polypeptide(L)'
;MAGDQQEEHPQYRRWTARPAAPVLYGVLARLSDWLNGRRDAEGGLPDIRDAREGGPAHTPSERLLRARGEVQKGREDLKFAKWRAQRGHKRGLDSLRLQVKEAEERRDAKLQEFNAIEVELPAAALRSRRSGEVGTSEARTSEAVVASRRTAEHAARRRRAESEYQKAAEEAAAARADLERFQAGVDLEQNVLETRKRLIDRHGDRRSVSYMRSLIRSHRNGPEVLDELARRHQNPEGSTK
;
A
#
# COMPACT_ATOMS: atom_id res chain seq x y z
N MET A 1 -15.38 19.87 13.84
CA MET A 1 -14.42 18.76 13.80
C MET A 1 -15.20 17.46 14.01
N ALA A 2 -15.79 16.95 12.94
CA ALA A 2 -16.40 15.63 12.92
C ALA A 2 -15.38 14.72 12.24
N GLY A 3 -14.88 13.73 12.98
CA GLY A 3 -13.99 12.73 12.42
C GLY A 3 -14.77 11.94 11.39
N ASP A 4 -14.34 12.05 10.13
CA ASP A 4 -14.79 11.20 9.04
C ASP A 4 -14.48 9.76 9.44
N GLN A 5 -15.51 9.06 9.91
CA GLN A 5 -15.44 7.63 10.12
C GLN A 5 -15.34 7.05 8.71
N GLN A 6 -14.09 6.82 8.26
CA GLN A 6 -13.82 5.96 7.12
C GLN A 6 -14.70 4.72 7.31
N GLU A 7 -15.73 4.59 6.47
CA GLU A 7 -16.51 3.37 6.36
C GLU A 7 -15.55 2.30 5.87
N GLU A 8 -14.84 1.69 6.82
CA GLU A 8 -14.06 0.49 6.62
C GLU A 8 -15.04 -0.56 6.13
N HIS A 9 -15.07 -0.75 4.81
CA HIS A 9 -15.95 -1.72 4.17
C HIS A 9 -15.84 -3.06 4.94
N PRO A 10 -16.90 -3.50 5.64
CA PRO A 10 -16.84 -4.59 6.61
C PRO A 10 -16.47 -5.94 5.97
N GLN A 11 -16.54 -6.00 4.64
CA GLN A 11 -16.18 -7.15 3.84
C GLN A 11 -14.65 -7.38 3.81
N TYR A 12 -13.83 -6.33 3.84
CA TYR A 12 -12.36 -6.46 3.76
C TYR A 12 -11.72 -6.77 5.13
N ARG A 13 -12.25 -6.20 6.23
CA ARG A 13 -11.82 -6.55 7.61
C ARG A 13 -11.97 -8.05 7.89
N ARG A 14 -13.01 -8.69 7.36
CA ARG A 14 -13.28 -10.12 7.62
C ARG A 14 -12.27 -11.07 6.98
N TRP A 15 -11.58 -10.67 5.91
CA TRP A 15 -10.64 -11.57 5.24
C TRP A 15 -9.19 -11.40 5.72
N THR A 16 -8.79 -10.19 6.13
CA THR A 16 -7.49 -9.93 6.75
C THR A 16 -7.44 -10.29 8.24
N ALA A 17 -8.57 -10.23 8.95
CA ALA A 17 -8.64 -10.56 10.38
C ALA A 17 -8.88 -12.06 10.67
N ARG A 18 -9.26 -12.86 9.67
CA ARG A 18 -9.29 -14.32 9.87
C ARG A 18 -7.84 -14.80 9.90
N PRO A 19 -7.35 -15.41 11.01
CA PRO A 19 -6.05 -16.05 10.99
C PRO A 19 -6.10 -17.05 9.84
N ALA A 20 -5.27 -16.80 8.82
CA ALA A 20 -5.20 -17.69 7.66
C ALA A 20 -5.10 -19.11 8.19
N ALA A 21 -6.01 -19.99 7.73
CA ALA A 21 -6.08 -21.36 8.21
C ALA A 21 -4.65 -21.94 8.20
N PRO A 22 -4.16 -22.49 9.32
CA PRO A 22 -2.78 -22.93 9.39
C PRO A 22 -2.55 -23.89 8.24
N VAL A 23 -1.48 -23.68 7.46
CA VAL A 23 -1.08 -24.63 6.42
C VAL A 23 -0.85 -25.96 7.12
N LEU A 24 -1.83 -26.86 6.99
CA LEU A 24 -1.87 -28.10 7.75
C LEU A 24 -0.69 -28.95 7.28
N TYR A 25 0.25 -29.16 8.20
CA TYR A 25 1.33 -30.09 7.98
C TYR A 25 0.76 -31.51 8.08
N GLY A 26 0.29 -32.00 6.94
CA GLY A 26 -0.43 -33.27 6.82
C GLY A 26 0.42 -34.48 7.22
N VAL A 27 -0.26 -35.55 7.63
CA VAL A 27 0.36 -36.81 8.08
C VAL A 27 1.28 -37.39 6.99
N LEU A 28 0.91 -37.28 5.72
CA LEU A 28 1.74 -37.75 4.60
C LEU A 28 3.04 -36.95 4.47
N ALA A 29 3.00 -35.63 4.68
CA ALA A 29 4.20 -34.80 4.65
C ALA A 29 5.13 -35.15 5.81
N ARG A 30 4.57 -35.42 7.01
CA ARG A 30 5.33 -35.95 8.15
C ARG A 30 6.01 -37.27 7.86
N LEU A 31 5.28 -38.22 7.27
CA LEU A 31 5.83 -39.53 6.93
C LEU A 31 6.95 -39.39 5.88
N SER A 32 6.74 -38.55 4.85
CA SER A 32 7.77 -38.27 3.86
C SER A 32 9.01 -37.65 4.47
N ASP A 33 8.86 -36.65 5.35
CA ASP A 33 10.00 -35.99 6.00
C ASP A 33 10.71 -36.96 6.96
N TRP A 34 9.96 -37.87 7.61
CA TRP A 34 10.51 -38.94 8.44
C TRP A 34 11.36 -39.93 7.63
N LEU A 35 10.81 -40.45 6.52
CA LEU A 35 11.49 -41.39 5.62
C LEU A 35 12.74 -40.76 5.00
N ASN A 36 12.67 -39.50 4.56
CA ASN A 36 13.80 -38.78 3.99
C ASN A 36 14.89 -38.55 5.03
N GLY A 37 14.52 -38.14 6.25
CA GLY A 37 15.48 -37.98 7.35
C GLY A 37 16.18 -39.29 7.71
N ARG A 38 15.45 -40.42 7.71
CA ARG A 38 16.05 -41.74 7.93
C ARG A 38 17.00 -42.14 6.81
N ARG A 39 16.59 -41.98 5.55
CA ARG A 39 17.43 -42.30 4.38
C ARG A 39 18.72 -41.49 4.36
N ASP A 40 18.62 -40.18 4.61
CA ASP A 40 19.80 -39.31 4.65
C ASP A 40 20.69 -39.62 5.86
N ALA A 41 20.12 -40.07 6.99
CA ALA A 41 20.90 -40.52 8.14
C ALA A 41 21.69 -41.80 7.84
N GLU A 42 21.10 -42.74 7.11
CA GLU A 42 21.75 -43.98 6.69
C GLU A 42 22.83 -43.73 5.61
N GLY A 43 22.65 -42.70 4.78
CA GLY A 43 23.64 -42.27 3.78
C GLY A 43 24.87 -41.56 4.36
N GLY A 44 24.88 -41.30 5.67
CA GLY A 44 25.87 -40.47 6.34
C GLY A 44 25.55 -38.98 6.18
N LEU A 45 25.65 -38.22 7.27
CA LEU A 45 25.64 -36.76 7.16
C LEU A 45 26.86 -36.33 6.32
N PRO A 46 26.72 -35.33 5.42
CA PRO A 46 27.90 -34.65 4.90
C PRO A 46 28.74 -34.24 6.11
N ASP A 47 30.02 -34.63 6.08
CA ASP A 47 30.86 -34.67 7.27
C ASP A 47 30.79 -33.30 7.95
N ILE A 48 30.47 -33.25 9.24
CA ILE A 48 30.37 -31.98 10.00
C ILE A 48 31.69 -31.19 9.89
N ARG A 49 32.76 -31.88 9.50
CA ARG A 49 34.07 -31.33 9.12
C ARG A 49 34.04 -30.43 7.89
N ASP A 50 33.22 -30.73 6.88
CA ASP A 50 33.04 -29.87 5.68
C ASP A 50 32.30 -28.56 6.02
N ALA A 51 31.49 -28.56 7.09
CA ALA A 51 30.87 -27.35 7.62
C ALA A 51 31.87 -26.40 8.31
N ARG A 52 33.13 -26.81 8.54
CA ARG A 52 34.19 -25.92 9.06
C ARG A 52 34.69 -24.94 8.01
N GLU A 53 34.44 -25.16 6.72
CA GLU A 53 34.82 -24.25 5.64
C GLU A 53 33.79 -23.11 5.40
N GLY A 54 32.94 -22.83 6.40
CA GLY A 54 32.11 -21.61 6.44
C GLY A 54 30.70 -21.73 5.85
N GLY A 55 30.31 -22.91 5.36
CA GLY A 55 28.96 -23.15 4.85
C GLY A 55 28.10 -23.99 5.80
N PRO A 56 26.79 -23.71 5.95
CA PRO A 56 25.88 -24.65 6.61
C PRO A 56 25.78 -25.93 5.77
N ALA A 57 26.25 -27.07 6.32
CA ALA A 57 26.12 -28.36 5.68
C ALA A 57 24.64 -28.73 5.57
N HIS A 58 24.09 -28.65 4.36
CA HIS A 58 22.72 -28.99 4.06
C HIS A 58 22.65 -30.35 3.35
N THR A 59 21.80 -31.23 3.86
CA THR A 59 21.51 -32.48 3.18
C THR A 59 20.77 -32.22 1.85
N PRO A 60 20.79 -33.16 0.89
CA PRO A 60 20.01 -33.05 -0.34
C PRO A 60 18.52 -32.79 -0.06
N SER A 61 17.91 -33.47 0.91
CA SER A 61 16.50 -33.28 1.27
C SER A 61 16.22 -31.91 1.89
N GLU A 62 17.12 -31.38 2.74
CA GLU A 62 16.96 -30.04 3.30
C GLU A 62 17.05 -28.96 2.21
N ARG A 63 18.00 -29.09 1.29
CA ARG A 63 18.13 -28.19 0.12
C ARG A 63 16.85 -28.19 -0.72
N LEU A 64 16.27 -29.38 -0.95
CA LEU A 64 15.00 -29.50 -1.69
C LEU A 64 13.82 -28.86 -0.94
N LEU A 65 13.76 -28.97 0.39
CA LEU A 65 12.72 -28.33 1.20
C LEU A 65 12.81 -26.79 1.10
N ARG A 66 14.02 -26.23 1.24
CA ARG A 66 14.27 -24.79 1.10
C ARG A 66 13.96 -24.30 -0.31
N ALA A 67 14.48 -24.99 -1.33
CA ALA A 67 14.23 -24.64 -2.74
C ALA A 67 12.73 -24.64 -3.07
N ARG A 68 11.95 -25.58 -2.54
CA ARG A 68 10.49 -25.59 -2.71
C ARG A 68 9.82 -24.38 -2.08
N GLY A 69 10.26 -23.94 -0.89
CA GLY A 69 9.79 -22.72 -0.25
C GLY A 69 10.05 -21.49 -1.11
N GLU A 70 11.28 -21.33 -1.60
CA GLU A 70 11.68 -20.20 -2.46
C GLU A 70 10.91 -20.19 -3.80
N VAL A 71 10.72 -21.35 -4.43
CA VAL A 71 9.89 -21.47 -5.64
C VAL A 71 8.44 -21.06 -5.38
N GLN A 72 7.87 -21.40 -4.22
CA GLN A 72 6.51 -20.98 -3.86
C GLN A 72 6.42 -19.49 -3.62
N LYS A 73 7.38 -18.88 -2.92
CA LYS A 73 7.46 -17.42 -2.76
C LYS A 73 7.55 -16.71 -4.10
N GLY A 74 8.44 -17.17 -4.98
CA GLY A 74 8.61 -16.62 -6.32
C GLY A 74 7.31 -16.72 -7.15
N ARG A 75 6.52 -17.79 -6.98
CA ARG A 75 5.19 -17.89 -7.62
C ARG A 75 4.21 -16.86 -7.08
N GLU A 76 4.18 -16.60 -5.77
CA GLU A 76 3.32 -15.55 -5.20
C GLU A 76 3.77 -14.16 -5.67
N ASP A 77 5.07 -13.91 -5.77
CA ASP A 77 5.62 -12.66 -6.34
C ASP A 77 5.21 -12.46 -7.80
N LEU A 78 5.31 -13.51 -8.63
CA LEU A 78 4.86 -13.46 -10.02
C LEU A 78 3.36 -13.22 -10.13
N LYS A 79 2.53 -13.85 -9.28
CA LYS A 79 1.08 -13.59 -9.24
C LYS A 79 0.80 -12.14 -8.89
N PHE A 80 1.47 -11.59 -7.89
CA PHE A 80 1.31 -10.19 -7.49
C PHE A 80 1.81 -9.22 -8.57
N ALA A 81 2.93 -9.50 -9.23
CA ALA A 81 3.41 -8.73 -10.38
C ALA A 81 2.39 -8.74 -11.54
N LYS A 82 1.81 -9.91 -11.87
CA LYS A 82 0.75 -10.01 -12.88
C LYS A 82 -0.48 -9.21 -12.50
N TRP A 83 -0.92 -9.31 -11.24
CA TRP A 83 -2.04 -8.53 -10.72
C TRP A 83 -1.79 -7.02 -10.86
N ARG A 84 -0.61 -6.54 -10.45
CA ARG A 84 -0.20 -5.13 -10.62
C ARG A 84 -0.20 -4.71 -12.09
N ALA A 85 0.32 -5.56 -12.98
CA ALA A 85 0.37 -5.28 -14.41
C ALA A 85 -1.04 -5.18 -15.04
N GLN A 86 -1.94 -6.11 -14.70
CA GLN A 86 -3.33 -6.13 -15.21
C GLN A 86 -4.14 -4.92 -14.75
N ARG A 87 -3.93 -4.45 -13.52
CA ARG A 87 -4.56 -3.24 -13.01
C ARG A 87 -3.91 -1.95 -13.53
N GLY A 88 -2.95 -2.04 -14.45
CA GLY A 88 -2.22 -0.88 -14.97
C GLY A 88 -1.49 -0.11 -13.87
N HIS A 89 -1.16 -0.75 -12.74
CA HIS A 89 -0.98 -0.10 -11.45
C HIS A 89 -0.01 1.08 -11.43
N LYS A 90 1.14 0.98 -12.13
CA LYS A 90 2.08 2.10 -12.23
C LYS A 90 1.53 3.25 -13.07
N ARG A 91 0.94 2.94 -14.24
CA ARG A 91 0.31 3.94 -15.11
C ARG A 91 -0.93 4.55 -14.46
N GLY A 92 -1.71 3.76 -13.73
CA GLY A 92 -2.91 4.18 -13.01
C GLY A 92 -2.60 5.07 -11.81
N LEU A 93 -1.58 4.73 -11.02
CA LEU A 93 -1.21 5.53 -9.85
C LEU A 93 -0.57 6.86 -10.27
N ASP A 94 0.31 6.83 -11.27
CA ASP A 94 0.91 8.06 -11.82
C ASP A 94 -0.16 8.93 -12.50
N SER A 95 -1.12 8.34 -13.21
CA SER A 95 -2.25 9.11 -13.78
C SER A 95 -3.15 9.71 -12.71
N LEU A 96 -3.47 8.97 -11.63
CA LEU A 96 -4.28 9.50 -10.53
C LEU A 96 -3.56 10.63 -9.79
N ARG A 97 -2.24 10.50 -9.57
CA ARG A 97 -1.42 11.58 -9.00
C ARG A 97 -1.44 12.83 -9.87
N LEU A 98 -1.33 12.66 -11.19
CA LEU A 98 -1.42 13.77 -12.12
C LEU A 98 -2.80 14.42 -12.06
N GLN A 99 -3.88 13.64 -12.05
CA GLN A 99 -5.25 14.15 -11.93
C GLN A 99 -5.47 14.94 -10.64
N VAL A 100 -4.97 14.45 -9.50
CA VAL A 100 -5.01 15.18 -8.23
C VAL A 100 -4.29 16.51 -8.35
N LYS A 101 -3.06 16.49 -8.89
CA LYS A 101 -2.27 17.71 -9.07
C LYS A 101 -3.00 18.73 -9.96
N GLU A 102 -3.51 18.30 -11.11
CA GLU A 102 -4.26 19.17 -12.03
C GLU A 102 -5.55 19.72 -11.42
N ALA A 103 -6.24 18.94 -10.60
CA ALA A 103 -7.44 19.38 -9.90
C ALA A 103 -7.11 20.40 -8.79
N GLU A 104 -6.02 20.18 -8.06
CA GLU A 104 -5.51 21.12 -7.04
C GLU A 104 -5.06 22.44 -7.67
N GLU A 105 -4.32 22.40 -8.77
CA GLU A 105 -3.90 23.60 -9.50
C GLU A 105 -5.12 24.39 -10.01
N ARG A 106 -6.15 23.71 -10.52
CA ARG A 106 -7.42 24.34 -10.90
C ARG A 106 -8.14 24.97 -9.72
N ARG A 107 -8.21 24.28 -8.57
CA ARG A 107 -8.77 24.83 -7.32
C ARG A 107 -8.03 26.09 -6.89
N ASP A 108 -6.70 26.05 -6.90
CA ASP A 108 -5.86 27.16 -6.43
C ASP A 108 -5.97 28.37 -7.36
N ALA A 109 -6.03 28.16 -8.67
CA ALA A 109 -6.34 29.22 -9.64
C ALA A 109 -7.71 29.87 -9.35
N LYS A 110 -8.75 29.07 -9.09
CA LYS A 110 -10.09 29.59 -8.75
C LYS A 110 -10.14 30.30 -7.40
N LEU A 111 -9.36 29.84 -6.43
CA LEU A 111 -9.21 30.53 -5.15
C LEU A 111 -8.52 31.90 -5.34
N GLN A 112 -7.50 31.99 -6.19
CA GLN A 112 -6.85 33.25 -6.53
C GLN A 112 -7.82 34.21 -7.23
N GLU A 113 -8.60 33.74 -8.22
CA GLU A 113 -9.64 34.54 -8.88
C GLU A 113 -10.69 35.06 -7.89
N PHE A 114 -11.15 34.22 -6.96
CA PHE A 114 -12.09 34.61 -5.91
C PHE A 114 -11.49 35.66 -4.96
N ASN A 115 -10.26 35.46 -4.51
CA ASN A 115 -9.57 36.37 -3.59
C ASN A 115 -9.18 37.70 -4.25
N ALA A 116 -9.01 37.73 -5.57
CA ALA A 116 -8.78 38.96 -6.32
C ALA A 116 -10.01 39.88 -6.39
N ILE A 117 -11.21 39.35 -6.09
CA ILE A 117 -12.43 40.15 -5.97
C ILE A 117 -12.47 40.75 -4.57
N GLU A 118 -12.43 42.08 -4.50
CA GLU A 118 -12.54 42.82 -3.25
C GLU A 118 -13.80 42.41 -2.47
N VAL A 119 -13.70 42.42 -1.13
CA VAL A 119 -14.85 42.09 -0.26
C VAL A 119 -15.93 43.16 -0.39
N GLU A 120 -15.51 44.42 -0.38
CA GLU A 120 -16.36 45.59 -0.53
C GLU A 120 -16.04 46.31 -1.82
N LEU A 121 -17.07 46.82 -2.48
CA LEU A 121 -16.88 47.57 -3.71
C LEU A 121 -16.41 49.01 -3.37
N PRO A 122 -15.30 49.51 -3.95
CA PRO A 122 -14.77 50.83 -3.63
C PRO A 122 -15.76 51.95 -3.95
N ALA A 123 -15.75 53.03 -3.15
CA ALA A 123 -16.63 54.17 -3.34
C ALA A 123 -16.51 54.86 -4.72
N ALA A 124 -15.34 54.74 -5.38
CA ALA A 124 -15.14 55.20 -6.75
C ALA A 124 -15.87 54.30 -7.78
N ALA A 125 -15.85 52.98 -7.57
CA ALA A 125 -16.53 52.01 -8.44
C ALA A 125 -18.06 52.09 -8.32
N LEU A 126 -18.58 52.41 -7.12
CA LEU A 126 -20.01 52.67 -6.91
C LEU A 126 -20.55 53.85 -7.72
N ARG A 127 -19.70 54.86 -7.98
CA ARG A 127 -20.04 56.08 -8.73
C ARG A 127 -19.79 55.97 -10.23
N SER A 128 -19.16 54.88 -10.69
CA SER A 128 -18.82 54.67 -12.09
C SER A 128 -20.09 54.45 -12.96
N ARG A 129 -20.31 55.38 -13.89
CA ARG A 129 -21.44 55.38 -14.83
C ARG A 129 -21.03 54.80 -16.19
N ARG A 130 -21.89 53.98 -16.79
CA ARG A 130 -21.73 53.50 -18.18
C ARG A 130 -22.23 54.56 -19.18
N SER A 131 -21.90 54.38 -20.46
CA SER A 131 -22.23 55.33 -21.55
C SER A 131 -23.71 55.67 -21.70
N GLY A 132 -24.64 54.82 -21.22
CA GLY A 132 -26.09 55.10 -21.17
C GLY A 132 -26.62 55.65 -19.84
N GLU A 133 -25.77 55.80 -18.82
CA GLU A 133 -26.13 56.31 -17.48
C GLU A 133 -25.67 57.78 -17.28
N VAL A 134 -24.93 58.31 -18.24
CA VAL A 134 -24.51 59.72 -18.36
C VAL A 134 -25.49 60.38 -19.33
N GLY A 135 -26.63 60.82 -18.82
CA GLY A 135 -27.75 61.24 -19.65
C GLY A 135 -27.45 62.42 -20.57
N THR A 136 -27.91 62.34 -21.81
CA THR A 136 -28.25 63.49 -22.64
C THR A 136 -29.69 63.91 -22.31
N SER A 137 -29.78 65.10 -21.73
CA SER A 137 -30.94 65.98 -21.54
C SER A 137 -32.12 65.69 -20.58
N GLU A 138 -32.73 64.51 -20.37
CA GLU A 138 -34.04 64.53 -19.63
C GLU A 138 -34.33 63.51 -18.51
N ALA A 139 -33.56 62.44 -18.30
CA ALA A 139 -33.73 61.59 -17.12
C ALA A 139 -32.41 61.00 -16.64
N ARG A 140 -31.68 61.74 -15.79
CA ARG A 140 -30.44 61.25 -15.19
C ARG A 140 -30.76 60.21 -14.13
N THR A 141 -30.34 58.96 -14.33
CA THR A 141 -30.46 57.91 -13.32
C THR A 141 -29.82 58.36 -12.00
N SER A 142 -30.58 58.23 -10.90
CA SER A 142 -30.12 58.64 -9.58
C SER A 142 -28.88 57.84 -9.16
N GLU A 143 -28.00 58.48 -8.38
CA GLU A 143 -26.76 57.86 -7.91
C GLU A 143 -27.02 56.63 -7.04
N ALA A 144 -28.08 56.66 -6.22
CA ALA A 144 -28.51 55.53 -5.41
C ALA A 144 -28.86 54.29 -6.26
N VAL A 145 -29.54 54.47 -7.40
CA VAL A 145 -29.88 53.36 -8.31
C VAL A 145 -28.62 52.81 -8.99
N VAL A 146 -27.68 53.67 -9.39
CA VAL A 146 -26.40 53.23 -9.96
C VAL A 146 -25.59 52.44 -8.93
N ALA A 147 -25.47 52.95 -7.69
CA ALA A 147 -24.75 52.29 -6.61
C ALA A 147 -25.38 50.93 -6.24
N SER A 148 -26.72 50.86 -6.15
CA SER A 148 -27.45 49.60 -5.93
C SER A 148 -27.22 48.58 -7.06
N ARG A 149 -27.21 49.02 -8.32
CA ARG A 149 -26.90 48.13 -9.45
C ARG A 149 -25.46 47.61 -9.38
N ARG A 150 -24.48 48.48 -9.07
CA ARG A 150 -23.06 48.10 -8.97
C ARG A 150 -22.80 47.13 -7.82
N THR A 151 -23.40 47.36 -6.64
CA THR A 151 -23.33 46.41 -5.52
C THR A 151 -23.94 45.06 -5.88
N ALA A 152 -25.10 45.04 -6.55
CA ALA A 152 -25.73 43.81 -7.00
C ALA A 152 -24.88 43.05 -8.04
N GLU A 153 -24.31 43.74 -9.03
CA GLU A 153 -23.39 43.16 -10.03
C GLU A 153 -22.14 42.58 -9.35
N HIS A 154 -21.56 43.30 -8.40
CA HIS A 154 -20.40 42.86 -7.63
C HIS A 154 -20.70 41.61 -6.79
N ALA A 155 -21.81 41.63 -6.03
CA ALA A 155 -22.25 40.49 -5.24
C ALA A 155 -22.56 39.27 -6.11
N ALA A 156 -23.11 39.47 -7.31
CA ALA A 156 -23.33 38.39 -8.28
C ALA A 156 -22.00 37.81 -8.80
N ARG A 157 -21.02 38.66 -9.13
CA ARG A 157 -19.67 38.22 -9.56
C ARG A 157 -18.98 37.42 -8.46
N ARG A 158 -19.01 37.92 -7.22
CA ARG A 158 -18.40 37.24 -6.06
C ARG A 158 -19.03 35.88 -5.81
N ARG A 159 -20.37 35.78 -5.82
CA ARG A 159 -21.09 34.50 -5.68
C ARG A 159 -20.77 33.50 -6.79
N ARG A 160 -20.61 33.96 -8.03
CA ARG A 160 -20.19 33.08 -9.14
C ARG A 160 -18.77 32.55 -8.91
N ALA A 161 -17.81 33.42 -8.61
CA ALA A 161 -16.44 33.00 -8.33
C ALA A 161 -16.35 32.05 -7.13
N GLU A 162 -17.11 32.31 -6.06
CA GLU A 162 -17.22 31.41 -4.92
C GLU A 162 -17.76 30.03 -5.35
N SER A 163 -18.85 29.99 -6.13
CA SER A 163 -19.41 28.72 -6.60
C SER A 163 -18.46 27.94 -7.52
N GLU A 164 -17.65 28.63 -8.33
CA GLU A 164 -16.63 28.00 -9.18
C GLU A 164 -15.48 27.45 -8.35
N TYR A 165 -15.04 28.19 -7.33
CA TYR A 165 -14.05 27.71 -6.37
C TYR A 165 -14.55 26.46 -5.63
N GLN A 166 -15.79 26.48 -5.11
CA GLN A 166 -16.35 25.34 -4.40
C GLN A 166 -16.39 24.08 -5.28
N LYS A 167 -16.84 24.21 -6.52
CA LYS A 167 -16.82 23.10 -7.49
C LYS A 167 -15.41 22.55 -7.72
N ALA A 168 -14.42 23.43 -7.92
CA ALA A 168 -13.04 23.00 -8.10
C ALA A 168 -12.46 22.34 -6.83
N ALA A 169 -12.85 22.81 -5.64
CA ALA A 169 -12.46 22.21 -4.37
C ALA A 169 -13.06 20.81 -4.18
N GLU A 170 -14.34 20.63 -4.52
CA GLU A 170 -15.03 19.33 -4.53
C GLU A 170 -14.37 18.35 -5.51
N GLU A 171 -14.03 18.81 -6.72
CA GLU A 171 -13.31 18.00 -7.72
C GLU A 171 -11.93 17.55 -7.20
N ALA A 172 -11.16 18.46 -6.58
CA ALA A 172 -9.87 18.14 -6.00
C ALA A 172 -10.00 17.14 -4.84
N ALA A 173 -11.02 17.29 -3.99
CA ALA A 173 -11.30 16.35 -2.91
C ALA A 173 -11.68 14.96 -3.43
N ALA A 174 -12.52 14.88 -4.47
CA ALA A 174 -12.90 13.63 -5.11
C ALA A 174 -11.68 12.91 -5.71
N ALA A 175 -10.81 13.65 -6.43
CA ALA A 175 -9.59 13.09 -7.01
C ALA A 175 -8.65 12.52 -5.93
N ARG A 176 -8.50 13.22 -4.80
CA ARG A 176 -7.71 12.73 -3.65
C ARG A 176 -8.30 11.45 -3.07
N ALA A 177 -9.62 11.42 -2.84
CA ALA A 177 -10.29 10.24 -2.32
C ALA A 177 -10.12 9.03 -3.25
N ASP A 178 -10.15 9.22 -4.56
CA ASP A 178 -9.92 8.14 -5.53
C ASP A 178 -8.47 7.63 -5.50
N LEU A 179 -7.49 8.54 -5.37
CA LEU A 179 -6.09 8.16 -5.19
C LEU A 179 -5.89 7.35 -3.90
N GLU A 180 -6.48 7.80 -2.78
CA GLU A 180 -6.40 7.11 -1.49
C GLU A 180 -7.03 5.72 -1.54
N ARG A 181 -8.24 5.60 -2.13
CA ARG A 181 -8.91 4.29 -2.33
C ARG A 181 -8.04 3.34 -3.15
N PHE A 182 -7.41 3.86 -4.20
CA PHE A 182 -6.54 3.05 -5.05
C PHE A 182 -5.29 2.59 -4.30
N GLN A 183 -4.66 3.47 -3.52
CA GLN A 183 -3.50 3.14 -2.67
C GLN A 183 -3.87 2.11 -1.59
N ALA A 184 -4.97 2.31 -0.88
CA ALA A 184 -5.44 1.38 0.15
C ALA A 184 -5.68 -0.03 -0.40
N GLY A 185 -6.26 -0.14 -1.61
CA GLY A 185 -6.44 -1.42 -2.28
C GLY A 185 -5.12 -2.14 -2.63
N VAL A 186 -4.05 -1.37 -2.87
CA VAL A 186 -2.72 -1.90 -3.21
C VAL A 186 -1.99 -2.35 -1.96
N ASP A 187 -2.02 -1.53 -0.91
CA ASP A 187 -1.44 -1.86 0.38
C ASP A 187 -2.09 -3.12 0.96
N LEU A 188 -3.41 -3.27 0.80
CA LEU A 188 -4.13 -4.48 1.18
C LEU A 188 -3.58 -5.73 0.48
N GLU A 189 -3.42 -5.67 -0.84
CA GLU A 189 -2.92 -6.81 -1.62
C GLU A 189 -1.46 -7.12 -1.32
N GLN A 190 -0.64 -6.10 -1.07
CA GLN A 190 0.72 -6.28 -0.59
C GLN A 190 0.75 -6.96 0.79
N ASN A 191 -0.11 -6.56 1.71
CA ASN A 191 -0.24 -7.20 3.02
C ASN A 191 -0.67 -8.68 2.90
N VAL A 192 -1.56 -9.00 1.95
CA VAL A 192 -1.94 -10.39 1.64
C VAL A 192 -0.73 -11.18 1.13
N LEU A 193 0.05 -10.62 0.21
CA LEU A 193 1.27 -11.24 -0.31
C LEU A 193 2.26 -11.54 0.83
N GLU A 194 2.57 -10.55 1.66
CA GLU A 194 3.50 -10.71 2.78
C GLU A 194 3.02 -11.78 3.77
N THR A 195 1.72 -11.80 4.07
CA THR A 195 1.10 -12.81 4.93
C THR A 195 1.28 -14.21 4.32
N ARG A 196 1.04 -14.38 3.01
CA ARG A 196 1.24 -15.66 2.33
C ARG A 196 2.69 -16.11 2.36
N LYS A 197 3.65 -15.20 2.13
CA LYS A 197 5.08 -15.51 2.25
C LYS A 197 5.44 -15.99 3.65
N ARG A 198 4.97 -15.31 4.70
CA ARG A 198 5.17 -15.73 6.09
C ARG A 198 4.58 -17.12 6.38
N LEU A 199 3.45 -17.46 5.76
CA LEU A 199 2.86 -18.80 5.89
C LEU A 199 3.70 -19.88 5.17
N ILE A 200 4.24 -19.57 4.00
CA ILE A 200 5.16 -20.43 3.26
C ILE A 200 6.42 -20.68 4.12
N ASP A 201 7.00 -19.62 4.70
CA ASP A 201 8.16 -19.72 5.60
C ASP A 201 7.86 -20.63 6.79
N ARG A 202 6.80 -20.33 7.55
CA ARG A 202 6.39 -21.15 8.71
C ARG A 202 6.13 -22.60 8.33
N HIS A 203 5.58 -22.86 7.14
CA HIS A 203 5.37 -24.22 6.65
C HIS A 203 6.71 -24.90 6.34
N GLY A 204 7.62 -24.21 5.65
CA GLY A 204 8.98 -24.66 5.39
C GLY A 204 9.72 -25.01 6.67
N ASP A 205 9.70 -24.11 7.66
CA ASP A 205 10.35 -24.31 8.96
C ASP A 205 9.84 -25.55 9.68
N ARG A 206 8.51 -25.75 9.72
CA ARG A 206 7.91 -26.95 10.35
C ARG A 206 8.38 -28.23 9.69
N ARG A 207 8.49 -28.25 8.36
CA ARG A 207 9.00 -29.40 7.60
C ARG A 207 10.47 -29.63 7.87
N SER A 208 11.28 -28.57 7.82
CA SER A 208 12.70 -28.62 8.13
C SER A 208 12.96 -29.14 9.55
N VAL A 209 12.23 -28.66 10.55
CA VAL A 209 12.34 -29.16 11.94
C VAL A 209 11.95 -30.63 12.04
N SER A 210 10.87 -31.06 11.39
CA SER A 210 10.43 -32.46 11.41
C SER A 210 11.45 -33.38 10.73
N TYR A 211 11.97 -32.95 9.57
CA TYR A 211 13.04 -33.61 8.85
C TYR A 211 14.30 -33.74 9.72
N MET A 212 14.77 -32.64 10.31
CA MET A 212 15.95 -32.62 11.18
C MET A 212 15.79 -33.51 12.40
N ARG A 213 14.61 -33.55 13.04
CA ARG A 213 14.33 -34.47 14.14
C ARG A 213 14.46 -35.94 13.72
N SER A 214 13.95 -36.29 12.54
CA SER A 214 14.06 -37.65 12.02
C SER A 214 15.51 -38.02 11.70
N LEU A 215 16.23 -37.10 11.05
CA LEU A 215 17.64 -37.22 10.71
C LEU A 215 18.50 -37.46 11.96
N ILE A 216 18.37 -36.59 12.96
CA ILE A 216 19.10 -36.70 14.25
C ILE A 216 18.78 -38.02 14.94
N ARG A 217 17.50 -38.42 15.02
CA ARG A 217 17.11 -39.66 15.68
C ARG A 217 17.64 -40.92 15.00
N SER A 218 17.78 -40.89 13.68
CA SER A 218 18.17 -42.05 12.88
C SER A 218 19.68 -42.13 12.64
N HIS A 219 20.42 -41.03 12.85
CA HIS A 219 21.85 -40.97 12.61
C HIS A 219 22.66 -41.56 13.78
N ARG A 220 23.73 -42.30 13.47
CA ARG A 220 24.58 -42.96 14.47
C ARG A 220 25.19 -41.98 15.48
N ASN A 221 25.56 -40.79 15.02
CA ASN A 221 26.11 -39.70 15.84
C ASN A 221 25.07 -38.58 16.09
N GLY A 222 23.78 -38.90 16.05
CA GLY A 222 22.69 -37.93 16.24
C GLY A 222 22.85 -37.00 17.44
N PRO A 223 23.22 -37.50 18.64
CA PRO A 223 23.43 -36.64 19.82
C PRO A 223 24.52 -35.57 19.60
N GLU A 224 25.63 -35.91 18.96
CA GLU A 224 26.73 -34.97 18.68
C GLU A 224 26.29 -33.85 17.72
N VAL A 225 25.43 -34.19 16.74
CA VAL A 225 24.83 -33.24 15.79
C VAL A 225 23.89 -32.27 16.52
N LEU A 226 23.09 -32.78 17.46
CA LEU A 226 22.20 -31.95 18.27
C LEU A 226 23.00 -30.94 19.12
N ASP A 227 24.08 -31.39 19.76
CA ASP A 227 24.95 -30.54 20.59
C ASP A 227 25.66 -29.47 19.76
N GLU A 228 26.09 -29.80 18.55
CA GLU A 228 26.69 -28.87 17.60
C GLU A 228 25.67 -27.81 17.12
N LEU A 229 24.45 -28.23 16.78
CA LEU A 229 23.38 -27.30 16.42
C LEU A 229 22.99 -26.39 17.59
N ALA A 230 22.93 -26.93 18.80
CA ALA A 230 22.65 -26.16 20.02
C ALA A 230 23.75 -25.11 20.28
N ARG A 231 25.03 -25.49 20.12
CA ARG A 231 26.17 -24.56 20.23
C ARG A 231 26.12 -23.43 19.21
N ARG A 232 25.74 -23.72 17.96
CA ARG A 232 25.56 -22.69 16.92
C ARG A 232 24.44 -21.72 17.22
N HIS A 233 23.33 -22.19 17.79
CA HIS A 233 22.23 -21.31 18.20
C HIS A 233 22.57 -20.43 19.40
N GLN A 234 23.49 -20.85 20.27
CA GLN A 234 23.96 -20.07 21.41
C GLN A 234 24.99 -19.00 21.03
N ASN A 235 25.74 -19.19 19.93
CA ASN A 235 26.72 -18.24 19.41
C ASN A 235 26.41 -17.81 17.96
N PRO A 236 25.37 -16.99 17.73
CA PRO A 236 25.00 -16.54 16.39
C PRO A 236 26.06 -15.65 15.72
N GLU A 237 26.94 -15.01 16.50
CA GLU A 237 27.97 -14.07 16.01
C GLU A 237 29.27 -14.74 15.52
N GLY A 238 29.43 -16.06 15.72
CA GLY A 238 30.65 -16.78 15.36
C GLY A 238 30.73 -17.25 13.90
N SER A 239 29.66 -17.08 13.10
CA SER A 239 29.53 -17.66 11.75
C SER A 239 29.77 -16.68 10.60
N THR A 240 30.24 -15.47 10.88
CA THR A 240 30.68 -14.49 9.86
C THR A 240 32.17 -14.24 9.99
N LYS A 241 32.99 -15.23 9.60
CA LYS A 241 34.37 -15.02 9.17
C LYS A 241 34.69 -15.98 8.04
#